data_AF-A0A8T8SF20-F1
#
_entry.id   AF-A0A8T8SF20-F1
#
_cell.length_a   1.000
_cell.length_b   1.000
_cell.length_c   1.000
_cell.angle_alpha   90.00
_cell.angle_beta   90.00
_cell.angle_gamma   90.00
#
_symmetry.space_group_name_H-M   'P 1'
#
loop_
_entity.id
_entity.type
_entity.pdbx_description
1 polymer ?
#
loop_
_entity_poly.entity_id
_entity_poly.type
_entity_poly.pdbx_seq_one_letter_code
_entity_poly.pdbx_strand_id
1 'polypeptide(L)' 'FNETETLESASSYLKKTLGFREIHIESAEESMSKADELEGKDGFDRKNVEAAEPGAPSFAFYNVTV' A
#
# COMPACT_ATOMS: atom_id res chain seq x y z
N PHE A 1 0.22 13.92 13.92
CA PHE A 1 0.57 12.53 13.58
C PHE A 1 0.51 12.44 12.07
N ASN A 2 1.62 12.08 11.42
CA ASN A 2 1.65 11.83 9.97
C ASN A 2 1.73 10.31 9.78
N GLU A 3 0.65 9.73 9.27
CA GLU A 3 0.52 8.28 9.14
C GLU A 3 1.51 7.70 8.12
N THR A 4 1.67 8.38 6.97
CA THR A 4 2.63 8.01 5.92
C THR A 4 4.06 7.98 6.46
N GLU A 5 4.51 9.06 7.12
CA GLU A 5 5.86 9.12 7.71
C GLU A 5 6.09 8.02 8.77
N THR A 6 5.03 7.70 9.52
CA THR A 6 5.09 6.64 10.54
C THR A 6 5.25 5.27 9.91
N LEU A 7 4.49 4.97 8.85
CA LEU A 7 4.60 3.72 8.11
C LEU A 7 5.94 3.61 7.38
N GLU A 8 6.45 4.70 6.80
CA GLU A 8 7.78 4.73 6.19
C GLU A 8 8.88 4.45 7.21
N SER A 9 8.81 5.08 8.39
CA SER A 9 9.75 4.84 9.49
C SER A 9 9.69 3.40 10.00
N ALA A 10 8.52 2.76 9.97
CA ALA A 10 8.32 1.36 10.36
C ALA A 10 8.66 0.35 9.25
N SER A 11 8.87 0.79 8.01
CA SER A 11 8.99 -0.07 6.83
C SER A 11 10.07 -1.16 6.97
N SER A 12 11.23 -0.82 7.53
CA SER A 12 12.33 -1.79 7.74
C SER A 12 11.94 -2.90 8.72
N TYR A 13 11.21 -2.54 9.77
CA TYR A 13 10.69 -3.52 10.73
C TYR A 13 9.62 -4.41 10.10
N LEU A 14 8.70 -3.81 9.33
CA LEU A 14 7.65 -4.53 8.61
C LEU A 14 8.23 -5.52 7.58
N LYS A 15 9.20 -5.09 6.77
CA LYS A 15 9.90 -5.96 5.81
C LYS A 15 10.53 -7.16 6.48
N LYS A 16 11.27 -6.94 7.58
CA LYS A 16 11.93 -8.02 8.31
C LYS A 16 10.95 -8.97 8.99
N THR A 17 9.91 -8.44 9.60
CA THR A 17 8.97 -9.21 10.43
C THR A 17 7.99 -10.01 9.59
N LEU A 18 7.50 -9.42 8.50
CA LEU A 18 6.51 -10.03 7.61
C LEU A 18 7.14 -10.72 6.39
N GLY A 19 8.46 -10.60 6.23
CA GLY A 19 9.21 -11.20 5.13
C GLY A 19 8.96 -10.52 3.78
N PHE A 20 8.53 -9.25 3.77
CA PHE A 20 8.31 -8.50 2.53
C PHE A 20 9.64 -8.06 1.91
N ARG A 21 9.74 -8.22 0.59
CA ARG A 21 10.87 -7.71 -0.19
C ARG A 21 10.75 -6.20 -0.38
N GLU A 22 9.57 -5.74 -0.78
CA GLU A 22 9.26 -4.35 -1.04
C GLU A 22 7.96 -3.95 -0.30
N ILE A 23 7.87 -2.67 0.07
CA ILE A 23 6.69 -2.07 0.67
C ILE A 23 6.48 -0.77 -0.09
N HIS A 24 5.30 -0.60 -0.65
CA HIS A 24 4.86 0.61 -1.31
C HIS A 24 3.77 1.23 -0.44
N ILE A 25 3.94 2.50 -0.09
CA ILE A 25 2.97 3.26 0.69
C ILE A 25 2.46 4.34 -0.25
N GLU A 26 1.17 4.35 -0.49
CA GLU A 26 0.51 5.33 -1.35
C GLU A 26 -0.66 5.99 -0.61
N SER A 27 -0.98 7.22 -0.99
CA SER A 27 -2.21 7.87 -0.54
C SER A 27 -3.41 7.25 -1.25
N ALA A 28 -4.45 6.89 -0.49
CA ALA A 28 -5.69 6.38 -1.07
C ALA A 28 -6.28 7.34 -2.11
N GLU A 29 -6.21 8.66 -1.87
CA GLU A 29 -6.68 9.68 -2.82
C GLU A 29 -5.87 9.65 -4.13
N GLU A 30 -4.55 9.55 -4.03
CA GLU A 30 -3.66 9.51 -5.20
C GLU A 30 -3.85 8.22 -6.00
N SER A 31 -3.93 7.07 -5.33
CA SER A 31 -4.14 5.79 -6.00
C SER A 31 -5.53 5.72 -6.65
N MET A 32 -6.57 6.28 -6.01
CA MET A 32 -7.90 6.37 -6.61
C MET A 32 -7.95 7.29 -7.83
N SER A 33 -7.18 8.38 -7.85
CA SER A 33 -7.08 9.28 -9.02
C SER A 33 -6.51 8.58 -10.27
N LYS A 34 -5.78 7.48 -10.08
CA LYS A 34 -5.15 6.65 -11.12
C LYS A 34 -5.78 5.25 -11.22
N ALA A 35 -6.94 5.03 -10.61
CA ALA A 35 -7.51 3.69 -10.46
C ALA A 35 -7.73 2.96 -11.80
N ASP A 36 -8.11 3.67 -12.87
CA ASP A 36 -8.31 3.06 -14.19
C ASP A 36 -6.99 2.60 -14.84
N GLU A 37 -5.86 3.21 -14.46
CA GLU A 37 -4.53 2.82 -14.96
C GLU A 37 -3.91 1.67 -14.15
N LEU A 38 -4.23 1.62 -12.85
CA LEU A 38 -3.66 0.69 -11.87
C LEU A 38 -4.47 -0.60 -11.73
N GLU A 39 -5.76 -0.62 -12.10
CA GLU A 39 -6.63 -1.80 -11.95
C GLU A 39 -5.98 -3.10 -12.48
N GLY A 40 -5.78 -4.07 -11.58
CA GLY A 40 -5.20 -5.37 -11.90
C GLY A 40 -3.68 -5.40 -12.11
N LYS A 41 -2.98 -4.27 -11.90
CA LYS A 41 -1.51 -4.17 -11.91
C LYS A 41 -0.97 -4.09 -10.50
N ASP A 42 0.19 -4.71 -10.26
CA ASP A 42 0.94 -4.56 -9.00
C ASP A 42 0.06 -4.75 -7.75
N GLY A 43 -0.89 -5.69 -7.81
CA GLY A 43 -1.81 -6.00 -6.72
C GLY A 43 -2.89 -4.96 -6.43
N PHE A 44 -2.96 -3.86 -7.17
CA PHE A 44 -3.97 -2.83 -6.98
C PHE A 44 -5.39 -3.38 -7.24
N ASP A 45 -6.26 -3.16 -6.26
CA ASP A 45 -7.68 -3.48 -6.28
C ASP A 45 -8.45 -2.29 -5.71
N ARG A 46 -9.27 -1.67 -6.56
CA ARG A 46 -10.05 -0.48 -6.22
C ARG A 46 -10.93 -0.67 -4.99
N LYS A 47 -11.51 -1.84 -4.81
CA LYS A 47 -12.38 -2.12 -3.65
C LYS A 47 -11.61 -2.10 -2.34
N ASN A 48 -10.36 -2.55 -2.37
CA ASN A 48 -9.51 -2.51 -1.18
C ASN A 48 -9.14 -1.07 -0.83
N VAL A 49 -8.84 -0.23 -1.81
CA VAL A 49 -8.53 1.20 -1.57
C VAL A 49 -9.75 1.97 -1.09
N GLU A 50 -10.93 1.72 -1.65
CA GLU A 50 -12.20 2.34 -1.21
C GLU A 50 -12.56 2.01 0.25
N ALA A 51 -12.10 0.87 0.76
CA ALA A 51 -12.33 0.46 2.15
C ALA A 51 -11.30 1.04 3.15
N ALA A 52 -10.27 1.75 2.68
CA ALA A 52 -9.26 2.34 3.54
C ALA A 52 -9.80 3.58 4.27
N GLU A 53 -9.52 3.68 5.56
CA GLU A 53 -9.89 4.84 6.38
C GLU A 53 -8.65 5.38 7.14
N PRO A 54 -8.61 6.67 7.51
CA PRO A 54 -7.52 7.20 8.34
C PRO A 54 -7.36 6.40 9.65
N GLY A 55 -6.15 5.89 9.91
CA GLY A 55 -5.87 4.99 11.04
C GLY A 55 -6.24 3.51 10.83
N ALA A 56 -6.84 3.18 9.68
CA ALA A 56 -7.13 1.81 9.23
C ALA A 56 -6.76 1.64 7.75
N PRO A 57 -5.45 1.57 7.41
CA PRO A 57 -5.01 1.43 6.03
C PRO A 57 -5.35 0.04 5.47
N SER A 58 -5.66 0.00 4.18
CA SER A 58 -5.83 -1.25 3.44
C SER A 58 -4.50 -1.79 2.91
N PHE A 59 -4.43 -3.11 2.70
CA PHE A 59 -3.24 -3.79 2.21
C PHE A 59 -3.54 -4.60 0.96
N ALA A 60 -2.64 -4.52 -0.02
CA ALA A 60 -2.61 -5.40 -1.18
C ALA A 60 -1.23 -6.05 -1.28
N PHE A 61 -1.20 -7.30 -1.75
CA PHE A 61 0.02 -8.07 -1.90
C PHE A 61 0.15 -8.55 -3.33
N TYR A 62 1.34 -8.41 -3.89
CA TYR A 62 1.65 -8.90 -5.23
C TYR A 62 3.07 -9.45 -5.30
N ASN A 63 3.29 -10.32 -6.27
CA ASN A 63 4.60 -10.89 -6.51
C ASN A 63 5.46 -9.90 -7.30
N VAL A 64 6.69 -9.67 -6.84
CA VAL A 64 7.69 -8.91 -7.58
C VAL A 64 8.61 -9.85 -8.36
N THR A 65 8.90 -9.53 -9.61
CA THR A 65 9.86 -10.31 -10.42
C THR A 65 11.28 -9.96 -9.96
N VAL A 66 12.12 -10.98 -9.78
CA VAL A 66 13.51 -10.83 -9.29
C VAL A 66 14.41 -10.22 -10.36
#